data_AF-A0A1H7SEX5-F1
#
_entry.id   AF-A0A1H7SEX5-F1
#
_cell.length_a   1.000
_cell.length_b   1.000
_cell.length_c   1.000
_cell.angle_alpha   90.00
_cell.angle_beta   90.00
_cell.angle_gamma   90.00
#
_symmetry.space_group_name_H-M   'P 1'
#
loop_
_entity.id
_entity.type
_entity.pdbx_description
1 polymer ?
#
loop_
_entity_poly.entity_id
_entity_poly.type
_entity_poly.pdbx_seq_one_letter_code
_entity_poly.pdbx_strand_id
1 'polypeptide(L)'
;MTPNLTDTYGGMLTQDELAQRYAYINARIKFDYTEEELSFLMGKAPYYFTDYERMENGSRLSDEDIEILSRIFYGQLLEGAPFERDEFYTYQEKRLIRVQKEIKDGMLFYKIIHPWLIRKDKIKVNDPIKFYEIIRKITPYEEQKVKSEIRYVLQRLINRGFFQTKQAPHVIYKEVAKYVDRNITIYPIYLKQVLHDFLHSGKMILKTTNGVMHFILGKAYLEKQQL
;
A
#
# COMPACT_ATOMS: atom_id res chain seq x y z
N MET A 1 -30.31 13.86 3.26
CA MET A 1 -29.29 13.14 4.06
C MET A 1 -28.78 12.00 3.21
N THR A 2 -27.52 12.06 2.77
CA THR A 2 -26.88 10.94 2.07
C THR A 2 -26.66 9.82 3.08
N PRO A 3 -27.04 8.57 2.80
CA PRO A 3 -26.81 7.48 3.75
C PRO A 3 -25.31 7.31 4.00
N ASN A 4 -24.90 7.24 5.27
CA ASN A 4 -23.55 6.84 5.63
C ASN A 4 -23.36 5.38 5.19
N LEU A 5 -22.66 5.17 4.08
CA LEU A 5 -22.26 3.85 3.63
C LEU A 5 -21.32 3.24 4.67
N THR A 6 -21.85 2.33 5.47
CA THR A 6 -21.07 1.53 6.41
C THR A 6 -20.72 0.22 5.70
N ASP A 7 -19.45 0.06 5.33
CA ASP A 7 -18.93 -1.22 4.85
C ASP A 7 -18.54 -2.08 6.06
N THR A 8 -18.89 -3.35 6.04
CA THR A 8 -18.57 -4.29 7.12
C THR A 8 -18.02 -5.58 6.54
N TYR A 9 -16.86 -5.99 7.03
CA TYR A 9 -16.19 -7.24 6.65
C TYR A 9 -15.61 -7.94 7.87
N GLY A 10 -15.22 -9.20 7.72
CA GLY A 10 -14.74 -10.00 8.83
C GLY A 10 -14.12 -11.32 8.40
N GLY A 11 -13.37 -11.91 9.31
CA GLY A 11 -12.63 -13.15 9.07
C GLY A 11 -12.13 -13.77 10.37
N MET A 12 -11.57 -14.98 10.25
CA MET A 12 -11.00 -15.73 11.38
C MET A 12 -9.49 -15.55 11.41
N LEU A 13 -8.96 -14.89 12.44
CA LEU A 13 -7.53 -14.61 12.60
C LEU A 13 -7.05 -15.02 14.00
N THR A 14 -5.78 -15.34 14.10
CA THR A 14 -5.04 -15.37 15.38
C THR A 14 -4.71 -13.96 15.86
N GLN A 15 -4.27 -13.82 17.11
CA GLN A 15 -3.88 -12.53 17.67
C GLN A 15 -2.70 -11.92 16.91
N ASP A 16 -1.71 -12.74 16.56
CA ASP A 16 -0.51 -12.32 15.82
C ASP A 16 -0.84 -11.89 14.39
N GLU A 17 -1.73 -12.62 13.71
CA GLU A 17 -2.19 -12.24 12.36
C GLU A 17 -2.91 -10.88 12.38
N LEU A 18 -3.77 -10.64 13.37
CA LEU A 18 -4.44 -9.34 13.50
C LEU A 18 -3.44 -8.23 13.86
N ALA A 19 -2.48 -8.50 14.75
CA ALA A 19 -1.46 -7.54 15.13
C ALA A 19 -0.59 -7.13 13.94
N GLN A 20 -0.15 -8.09 13.13
CA GLN A 20 0.62 -7.84 11.91
C GLN A 20 -0.22 -7.04 10.90
N ARG A 21 -1.47 -7.43 10.69
CA ARG A 21 -2.38 -6.73 9.79
C ARG A 21 -2.59 -5.28 10.21
N TYR A 22 -2.86 -5.05 11.49
CA TYR A 22 -3.01 -3.72 12.06
C TYR A 22 -1.75 -2.86 11.87
N ALA A 23 -0.56 -3.44 12.12
CA ALA A 23 0.72 -2.79 11.92
C ALA A 23 0.91 -2.29 10.47
N TYR A 24 0.62 -3.12 9.47
CA TYR A 24 0.75 -2.71 8.06
C TYR A 24 -0.34 -1.74 7.60
N ILE A 25 -1.58 -1.85 8.13
CA ILE A 25 -2.64 -0.87 7.87
C ILE A 25 -2.22 0.51 8.41
N ASN A 26 -1.75 0.57 9.65
CA ASN A 26 -1.25 1.82 10.24
C ASN A 26 -0.07 2.39 9.46
N ALA A 27 0.86 1.52 9.03
CA ALA A 27 1.99 1.93 8.19
C ALA A 27 1.49 2.57 6.89
N ARG A 28 0.55 1.90 6.19
CA ARG A 28 -0.06 2.43 4.97
C ARG A 28 -0.73 3.78 5.20
N ILE A 29 -1.48 3.94 6.29
CA ILE A 29 -2.18 5.20 6.61
C ILE A 29 -1.18 6.31 6.94
N LYS A 30 -0.13 6.02 7.70
CA LYS A 30 0.97 6.96 8.00
C LYS A 30 1.78 7.34 6.75
N PHE A 31 1.95 6.36 5.87
CA PHE A 31 2.21 6.45 4.43
C PHE A 31 1.56 7.59 3.65
N ASP A 32 0.33 7.86 4.05
CA ASP A 32 -0.72 8.32 3.17
C ASP A 32 -0.69 7.56 1.84
N TYR A 33 -0.83 6.23 1.89
CA TYR A 33 -1.02 5.34 0.72
C TYR A 33 -2.42 4.72 0.74
N THR A 34 -3.04 4.50 -0.41
CA THR A 34 -4.26 3.70 -0.53
C THR A 34 -3.92 2.21 -0.61
N GLU A 35 -4.91 1.33 -0.43
CA GLU A 35 -4.73 -0.11 -0.55
C GLU A 35 -4.24 -0.50 -1.97
N GLU A 36 -4.78 0.17 -3.00
CA GLU A 36 -4.37 -0.03 -4.40
C GLU A 36 -2.93 0.46 -4.65
N GLU A 37 -2.57 1.61 -4.09
CA GLU A 37 -1.22 2.16 -4.21
C GLU A 37 -0.18 1.26 -3.58
N LEU A 38 -0.47 0.71 -2.41
CA LEU A 38 0.43 -0.23 -1.75
C LEU A 38 0.56 -1.53 -2.54
N SER A 39 -0.55 -2.05 -3.07
CA SER A 39 -0.55 -3.21 -3.98
C SER A 39 0.33 -2.96 -5.21
N PHE A 40 0.25 -1.77 -5.79
CA PHE A 40 1.09 -1.36 -6.91
C PHE A 40 2.57 -1.29 -6.51
N LEU A 41 2.92 -0.65 -5.39
CA LEU A 41 4.31 -0.57 -4.91
C LEU A 41 4.92 -1.97 -4.65
N MET A 42 4.11 -2.90 -4.16
CA MET A 42 4.48 -4.30 -4.01
C MET A 42 4.63 -5.06 -5.34
N GLY A 43 4.22 -4.47 -6.45
CA GLY A 43 4.18 -5.11 -7.76
C GLY A 43 3.13 -6.22 -7.86
N LYS A 44 2.04 -6.13 -7.09
CA LYS A 44 0.94 -7.10 -7.07
C LYS A 44 -0.29 -6.59 -7.80
N ALA A 45 -1.29 -7.46 -7.98
CA ALA A 45 -2.58 -7.10 -8.57
C ALA A 45 -3.27 -5.98 -7.75
N PRO A 46 -4.11 -5.12 -8.37
CA PRO A 46 -4.67 -3.94 -7.72
C PRO A 46 -5.41 -4.18 -6.40
N TYR A 47 -6.05 -5.34 -6.24
CA TYR A 47 -6.83 -5.69 -5.06
C TYR A 47 -6.03 -6.45 -4.00
N TYR A 48 -4.77 -6.79 -4.24
CA TYR A 48 -4.01 -7.70 -3.38
C TYR A 48 -3.95 -7.25 -1.92
N PHE A 49 -3.63 -5.98 -1.67
CA PHE A 49 -3.58 -5.45 -0.30
C PHE A 49 -4.98 -5.17 0.26
N THR A 50 -5.96 -4.84 -0.59
CA THR A 50 -7.37 -4.72 -0.19
C THR A 50 -7.88 -6.06 0.34
N ASP A 51 -7.66 -7.15 -0.40
CA ASP A 51 -8.05 -8.50 -0.02
C ASP A 51 -7.36 -8.92 1.27
N TYR A 52 -6.08 -8.55 1.43
CA TYR A 52 -5.35 -8.64 2.71
C TYR A 52 -6.15 -7.91 3.79
N GLU A 53 -6.27 -6.58 3.77
CA GLU A 53 -6.97 -5.81 4.81
C GLU A 53 -8.37 -6.35 5.15
N ARG A 54 -9.12 -6.77 4.14
CA ARG A 54 -10.50 -7.26 4.27
C ARG A 54 -10.61 -8.71 4.72
N MET A 55 -9.48 -9.41 4.87
CA MET A 55 -9.41 -10.84 5.23
C MET A 55 -10.09 -11.76 4.21
N GLU A 56 -10.16 -11.34 2.95
CA GLU A 56 -10.81 -12.10 1.88
C GLU A 56 -10.02 -13.39 1.57
N ASN A 57 -10.72 -14.52 1.51
CA ASN A 57 -10.17 -15.85 1.18
C ASN A 57 -8.94 -16.28 2.02
N GLY A 58 -8.79 -15.78 3.25
CA GLY A 58 -7.63 -16.09 4.09
C GLY A 58 -6.32 -15.51 3.56
N SER A 59 -6.39 -14.39 2.83
CA SER A 59 -5.26 -13.61 2.35
C SER A 59 -4.20 -13.36 3.44
N ARG A 60 -2.98 -13.81 3.16
CA ARG A 60 -1.80 -13.68 4.02
C ARG A 60 -0.64 -13.14 3.22
N LEU A 61 0.22 -12.38 3.90
CA LEU A 61 1.49 -11.94 3.33
C LEU A 61 2.47 -13.11 3.43
N SER A 62 3.16 -13.41 2.35
CA SER A 62 4.33 -14.28 2.37
C SER A 62 5.55 -13.55 2.95
N ASP A 63 6.62 -14.29 3.24
CA ASP A 63 7.88 -13.70 3.70
C ASP A 63 8.46 -12.71 2.68
N GLU A 64 8.31 -12.99 1.38
CA GLU A 64 8.71 -12.08 0.29
C GLU A 64 7.89 -10.78 0.32
N ASP A 65 6.58 -10.88 0.60
CA ASP A 65 5.72 -9.71 0.71
C ASP A 65 6.11 -8.84 1.91
N ILE A 66 6.44 -9.46 3.04
CA ILE A 66 6.95 -8.81 4.25
C ILE A 66 8.27 -8.09 3.96
N GLU A 67 9.19 -8.72 3.24
CA GLU A 67 10.46 -8.09 2.84
C GLU A 67 10.23 -6.86 1.95
N ILE A 68 9.32 -6.97 0.98
CA ILE A 68 8.96 -5.85 0.10
C ILE A 68 8.33 -4.71 0.90
N LEU A 69 7.40 -5.01 1.81
CA LEU A 69 6.77 -4.00 2.68
C LEU A 69 7.79 -3.30 3.58
N SER A 70 8.76 -4.04 4.14
CA SER A 70 9.88 -3.46 4.88
C SER A 70 10.66 -2.46 4.02
N ARG A 71 10.93 -2.78 2.75
CA ARG A 71 11.62 -1.86 1.83
C ARG A 71 10.77 -0.63 1.49
N ILE A 72 9.45 -0.79 1.34
CA ILE A 72 8.51 0.31 1.07
C ILE A 72 8.43 1.28 2.26
N PHE A 73 8.33 0.74 3.48
CA PHE A 73 8.22 1.53 4.71
C PHE A 73 9.57 1.87 5.36
N TYR A 74 10.68 1.73 4.61
CA TYR A 74 12.04 2.08 5.05
C TYR A 74 12.48 1.40 6.35
N GLY A 75 12.01 0.17 6.60
CA GLY A 75 12.33 -0.57 7.82
C GLY A 75 11.81 0.12 9.10
N GLN A 76 10.83 1.03 9.00
CA GLN A 76 10.19 1.58 10.18
C GLN A 76 9.66 0.44 11.06
N LEU A 77 9.95 0.52 12.36
CA LEU A 77 9.37 -0.38 13.33
C LEU A 77 7.86 -0.19 13.28
N LEU A 78 7.15 -1.22 12.82
CA LEU A 78 5.70 -1.16 12.78
C LEU A 78 5.18 -1.46 14.18
N GLU A 79 4.47 -0.50 14.74
CA GLU A 79 3.80 -0.69 16.02
C GLU A 79 2.70 -1.74 15.84
N GLY A 80 2.91 -2.90 16.46
CA GLY A 80 1.89 -3.93 16.58
C GLY A 80 0.69 -3.42 17.37
N ALA A 81 -0.46 -4.08 17.20
CA ALA A 81 -1.62 -3.79 18.02
C ALA A 81 -1.28 -4.00 19.52
N PRO A 82 -1.82 -3.19 20.45
CA PRO A 82 -1.49 -3.21 21.87
C PRO A 82 -2.17 -4.38 22.60
N PHE A 83 -2.13 -5.57 22.01
CA PHE A 83 -2.71 -6.77 22.59
C PHE A 83 -1.89 -7.26 23.77
N GLU A 84 -2.59 -7.64 24.83
CA GLU A 84 -1.99 -8.42 25.90
C GLU A 84 -1.95 -9.89 25.47
N ARG A 85 -0.81 -10.54 25.69
CA ARG A 85 -0.71 -11.98 25.45
C ARG A 85 -1.69 -12.69 26.38
N ASP A 86 -2.56 -13.50 25.79
CA ASP A 86 -3.58 -14.22 26.54
C ASP A 86 -2.90 -15.21 27.50
N GLU A 87 -3.37 -15.28 28.75
CA GLU A 87 -2.74 -16.02 29.85
C GLU A 87 -2.81 -17.55 29.66
N PHE A 88 -3.60 -18.02 28.68
CA PHE A 88 -3.93 -19.43 28.49
C PHE A 88 -3.51 -20.02 27.13
N TYR A 89 -2.48 -19.46 26.46
CA TYR A 89 -1.98 -19.95 25.16
C TYR A 89 -2.97 -19.90 23.99
N THR A 90 -4.14 -19.30 24.19
CA THR A 90 -5.22 -19.10 23.20
C THR A 90 -4.90 -18.04 22.14
N TYR A 91 -3.70 -17.45 22.14
CA TYR A 91 -3.27 -16.47 21.13
C TYR A 91 -3.09 -17.10 19.73
N GLN A 92 -2.83 -18.41 19.67
CA GLN A 92 -2.75 -19.18 18.41
C GLN A 92 -4.11 -19.65 17.89
N GLU A 93 -5.18 -19.52 18.69
CA GLU A 93 -6.52 -19.86 18.23
C GLU A 93 -7.05 -18.79 17.29
N LYS A 94 -7.59 -19.23 16.15
CA LYS A 94 -8.30 -18.33 15.27
C LYS A 94 -9.63 -17.92 15.89
N ARG A 95 -9.91 -16.62 15.93
CA ARG A 95 -11.16 -16.07 16.43
C ARG A 95 -11.75 -15.08 15.42
N LEU A 96 -13.06 -14.87 15.53
CA LEU A 96 -13.80 -14.01 14.61
C LEU A 96 -13.47 -12.54 14.88
N ILE A 97 -13.02 -11.85 13.82
CA ILE A 97 -12.77 -10.41 13.79
C ILE A 97 -13.77 -9.76 12.85
N ARG A 98 -14.30 -8.60 13.25
CA ARG A 98 -15.21 -7.79 12.42
C ARG A 98 -14.66 -6.38 12.31
N VAL A 99 -14.64 -5.83 11.11
CA VAL A 99 -14.25 -4.45 10.85
C VAL A 99 -15.43 -3.69 10.28
N GLN A 100 -15.67 -2.51 10.82
CA GLN A 100 -16.63 -1.53 10.31
C GLN A 100 -15.85 -0.35 9.73
N LYS A 101 -16.19 0.05 8.52
CA LYS A 101 -15.57 1.14 7.76
C LYS A 101 -16.66 2.15 7.38
N GLU A 102 -16.51 3.41 7.81
CA GLU A 102 -17.50 4.47 7.60
C GLU A 102 -16.82 5.73 7.06
N ILE A 103 -17.36 6.31 6.00
CA ILE A 103 -16.94 7.62 5.49
C ILE A 103 -17.72 8.71 6.24
N LYS A 104 -17.01 9.63 6.88
CA LYS A 104 -17.60 10.80 7.55
C LYS A 104 -16.65 11.99 7.49
N ASP A 105 -17.18 13.16 7.15
CA ASP A 105 -16.44 14.44 7.15
C ASP A 105 -15.12 14.45 6.34
N GLY A 106 -15.07 13.68 5.23
CA GLY A 106 -13.85 13.56 4.41
C GLY A 106 -12.76 12.68 5.04
N MET A 107 -13.11 11.93 6.07
CA MET A 107 -12.27 10.90 6.67
C MET A 107 -12.96 9.54 6.53
N LEU A 108 -12.15 8.51 6.65
CA LEU A 108 -12.59 7.14 6.61
C LEU A 108 -12.22 6.47 7.93
N PHE A 109 -13.24 6.18 8.71
CA PHE A 109 -13.13 5.67 10.08
C PHE A 109 -13.21 4.16 10.08
N TYR A 110 -12.29 3.54 10.82
CA TYR A 110 -12.21 2.10 11.00
C TYR A 110 -12.49 1.75 12.46
N LYS A 111 -13.26 0.69 12.66
CA LYS A 111 -13.50 0.08 13.96
C LYS A 111 -13.33 -1.43 13.86
N ILE A 112 -12.26 -1.94 14.44
CA ILE A 112 -11.96 -3.37 14.54
C ILE A 112 -12.51 -3.90 15.85
N ILE A 113 -13.47 -4.82 15.76
CA ILE A 113 -14.06 -5.57 16.86
C ILE A 113 -13.35 -6.92 16.95
N HIS A 114 -12.75 -7.21 18.10
CA HIS A 114 -11.95 -8.40 18.36
C HIS A 114 -12.25 -8.98 19.75
N PRO A 115 -11.86 -10.23 20.03
CA PRO A 115 -12.15 -10.85 21.32
C PRO A 115 -11.04 -10.69 22.37
N TRP A 116 -9.85 -10.20 21.99
CA TRP A 116 -8.69 -10.11 22.89
C TRP A 116 -8.69 -8.86 23.78
N LEU A 117 -7.96 -8.93 24.88
CA LEU A 117 -7.72 -7.78 25.75
C LEU A 117 -6.59 -6.91 25.16
N ILE A 118 -6.80 -5.60 25.21
CA ILE A 118 -5.79 -4.58 24.93
C ILE A 118 -5.43 -3.84 26.21
N ARG A 119 -4.20 -3.35 26.29
CA ARG A 119 -3.75 -2.53 27.43
C ARG A 119 -3.97 -1.06 27.15
N LYS A 120 -4.72 -0.41 28.03
CA LYS A 120 -5.00 1.03 27.97
C LYS A 120 -4.82 1.63 29.36
N ASP A 121 -3.94 2.61 29.50
CA ASP A 121 -3.68 3.34 30.75
C ASP A 121 -3.46 2.42 31.97
N LYS A 122 -2.71 1.32 31.76
CA LYS A 122 -2.40 0.26 32.75
C LYS A 122 -3.56 -0.67 33.13
N ILE A 123 -4.71 -0.57 32.48
CA ILE A 123 -5.87 -1.45 32.66
C ILE A 123 -6.03 -2.35 31.43
N LYS A 124 -6.46 -3.60 31.63
CA LYS A 124 -6.82 -4.54 30.55
C LYS A 124 -8.29 -4.31 30.17
N VAL A 125 -8.56 -4.00 28.91
CA VAL A 125 -9.93 -3.75 28.40
C VAL A 125 -10.17 -4.51 27.09
N ASN A 126 -11.42 -4.84 26.80
CA ASN A 126 -11.84 -5.39 25.50
C ASN A 126 -12.55 -4.30 24.69
N ASP A 127 -11.80 -3.26 24.34
CA ASP A 127 -12.29 -2.14 23.55
C ASP A 127 -11.97 -2.36 22.07
N PRO A 128 -12.89 -1.99 21.14
CA PRO A 128 -12.57 -1.99 19.72
C PRO A 128 -11.39 -1.08 19.39
N ILE A 129 -10.49 -1.55 18.52
CA ILE A 129 -9.42 -0.71 17.97
C ILE A 129 -10.03 0.25 16.95
N LYS A 130 -9.70 1.54 17.08
CA LYS A 130 -10.22 2.60 16.22
C LYS A 130 -9.08 3.40 15.61
N PHE A 131 -9.19 3.72 14.33
CA PHE A 131 -8.28 4.60 13.62
C PHE A 131 -9.01 5.23 12.44
N TYR A 132 -8.39 6.23 11.81
CA TYR A 132 -8.96 6.92 10.66
C TYR A 132 -7.88 7.20 9.63
N GLU A 133 -8.30 7.31 8.38
CA GLU A 133 -7.47 7.85 7.30
C GLU A 133 -8.15 9.10 6.70
N ILE A 134 -7.35 10.04 6.23
CA ILE A 134 -7.84 11.27 5.60
C ILE A 134 -8.03 10.97 4.12
N ILE A 135 -9.22 11.26 3.58
CA ILE A 135 -9.45 11.11 2.14
C ILE A 135 -8.77 12.28 1.45
N ARG A 136 -7.78 11.97 0.61
CA ARG A 136 -7.02 12.98 -0.13
C ARG A 136 -7.94 13.78 -1.05
N LYS A 137 -7.72 15.09 -1.06
CA LYS A 137 -8.34 16.02 -2.00
C LYS A 137 -7.24 16.62 -2.85
N ILE A 138 -7.17 16.22 -4.11
CA ILE A 138 -6.17 16.72 -5.07
C ILE A 138 -6.94 17.30 -6.24
N THR A 139 -6.56 18.52 -6.64
CA THR A 139 -7.18 19.18 -7.78
C THR A 139 -6.64 18.61 -9.11
N PRO A 140 -7.42 18.68 -10.21
CA PRO A 140 -6.94 18.23 -11.52
C PRO A 140 -5.64 18.94 -11.97
N TYR A 141 -5.46 20.21 -11.58
CA TYR A 141 -4.27 20.98 -11.88
C TYR A 141 -3.03 20.43 -11.14
N GLU A 142 -3.15 20.17 -9.83
CA GLU A 142 -2.08 19.58 -9.03
C GLU A 142 -1.70 18.20 -9.55
N GLU A 143 -2.70 17.37 -9.87
CA GLU A 143 -2.49 16.06 -10.49
C GLU A 143 -1.70 16.16 -11.80
N GLN A 144 -2.07 17.07 -12.70
CA GLN A 144 -1.38 17.26 -13.97
C GLN A 144 0.07 17.73 -13.77
N LYS A 145 0.30 18.63 -12.80
CA LYS A 145 1.63 19.13 -12.44
C LYS A 145 2.52 17.98 -11.93
N VAL A 146 2.02 17.19 -10.99
CA VAL A 146 2.73 16.02 -10.42
C VAL A 146 3.07 15.01 -11.52
N LYS A 147 2.11 14.66 -12.38
CA LYS A 147 2.33 13.72 -13.49
C LYS A 147 3.38 14.20 -14.47
N SER A 148 3.38 15.48 -14.80
CA SER A 148 4.36 16.08 -15.72
C SER A 148 5.78 15.99 -15.15
N GLU A 149 5.93 16.25 -13.86
CA GLU A 149 7.21 16.14 -13.16
C GLU A 149 7.69 14.68 -13.09
N ILE A 150 6.82 13.75 -12.73
CA ILE A 150 7.12 12.30 -12.75
C ILE A 150 7.57 11.87 -14.15
N ARG A 151 6.87 12.31 -15.21
CA ARG A 151 7.21 11.98 -16.59
C ARG A 151 8.58 12.50 -16.98
N TYR A 152 8.91 13.74 -16.59
CA TYR A 152 10.23 14.33 -16.81
C TYR A 152 11.34 13.50 -16.13
N VAL A 153 11.15 13.16 -14.85
CA VAL A 153 12.11 12.35 -14.09
C VAL A 153 12.27 10.96 -14.70
N LEU A 154 11.17 10.28 -15.05
CA LEU A 154 11.23 8.96 -15.69
C LEU A 154 11.98 8.98 -17.02
N GLN A 155 11.79 10.02 -17.84
CA GLN A 155 12.54 10.16 -19.10
C GLN A 155 14.05 10.32 -18.84
N ARG A 156 14.45 11.05 -17.80
CA ARG A 156 15.87 11.13 -17.39
C ARG A 156 16.41 9.79 -16.92
N LEU A 157 15.63 9.02 -16.16
CA LEU A 157 16.02 7.68 -15.70
C LEU A 157 16.19 6.71 -16.87
N ILE A 158 15.31 6.78 -17.88
CA ILE A 158 15.45 6.03 -19.13
C ILE A 158 16.78 6.36 -19.81
N ASN A 159 17.08 7.65 -20.01
CA ASN A 159 18.29 8.09 -20.69
C ASN A 159 19.58 7.71 -19.93
N ARG A 160 19.49 7.48 -18.62
CA ARG A 160 20.61 7.01 -17.76
C ARG A 160 20.74 5.49 -17.71
N GLY A 161 19.89 4.75 -18.43
CA GLY A 161 19.93 3.29 -18.45
C GLY A 161 19.31 2.61 -17.23
N PHE A 162 18.56 3.32 -16.38
CA PHE A 162 17.94 2.75 -15.17
C PHE A 162 17.02 1.56 -15.47
N PHE A 163 16.35 1.59 -16.63
CA PHE A 163 15.42 0.55 -17.09
C PHE A 163 16.05 -0.47 -18.05
N GLN A 164 17.39 -0.54 -18.15
CA GLN A 164 18.07 -1.62 -18.87
C GLN A 164 17.86 -2.98 -18.17
N THR A 165 17.66 -2.96 -16.86
CA THR A 165 17.29 -4.11 -16.05
C THR A 165 15.84 -3.98 -15.56
N LYS A 166 15.28 -5.10 -15.05
CA LYS A 166 13.93 -5.12 -14.48
C LYS A 166 13.89 -4.25 -13.22
N GLN A 167 12.96 -3.29 -13.17
CA GLN A 167 12.76 -2.42 -12.02
C GLN A 167 11.40 -2.67 -11.38
N ALA A 168 11.39 -2.93 -10.07
CA ALA A 168 10.16 -3.09 -9.30
C ALA A 168 9.52 -1.72 -8.97
N PRO A 169 8.20 -1.63 -8.83
CA PRO A 169 7.49 -0.36 -8.62
C PRO A 169 8.01 0.46 -7.44
N HIS A 170 8.24 -0.16 -6.27
CA HIS A 170 8.81 0.53 -5.10
C HIS A 170 10.21 1.11 -5.36
N VAL A 171 11.02 0.45 -6.18
CA VAL A 171 12.36 0.94 -6.57
C VAL A 171 12.23 2.17 -7.47
N ILE A 172 11.32 2.12 -8.44
CA ILE A 172 11.04 3.24 -9.34
C ILE A 172 10.50 4.43 -8.55
N TYR A 173 9.54 4.20 -7.65
CA TYR A 173 8.95 5.26 -6.83
C TYR A 173 9.99 5.93 -5.94
N LYS A 174 10.83 5.14 -5.26
CA LYS A 174 11.94 5.67 -4.47
C LYS A 174 12.92 6.49 -5.31
N GLU A 175 13.24 6.05 -6.52
CA GLU A 175 14.17 6.77 -7.39
C GLU A 175 13.55 8.06 -7.92
N VAL A 176 12.27 8.05 -8.32
CA VAL A 176 11.53 9.24 -8.75
C VAL A 176 11.44 10.27 -7.62
N ALA A 177 11.10 9.84 -6.40
CA ALA A 177 10.99 10.69 -5.22
C ALA A 177 12.26 11.50 -4.92
N LYS A 178 13.44 11.01 -5.30
CA LYS A 178 14.72 11.72 -5.08
C LYS A 178 14.90 12.94 -5.98
N TYR A 179 14.29 12.94 -7.17
CA TYR A 179 14.52 13.98 -8.18
C TYR A 179 13.35 14.95 -8.36
N VAL A 180 12.17 14.61 -7.85
CA VAL A 180 11.02 15.51 -7.86
C VAL A 180 11.28 16.68 -6.90
N ASP A 181 10.82 17.88 -7.26
CA ASP A 181 10.87 19.06 -6.39
C ASP A 181 10.28 18.75 -5.01
N ARG A 182 10.99 19.14 -3.94
CA ARG A 182 10.59 18.91 -2.54
C ARG A 182 9.24 19.54 -2.19
N ASN A 183 8.80 20.54 -2.94
CA ASN A 183 7.49 21.18 -2.76
C ASN A 183 6.33 20.40 -3.40
N ILE A 184 6.62 19.29 -4.08
CA ILE A 184 5.62 18.47 -4.76
C ILE A 184 5.50 17.12 -4.02
N THR A 185 4.36 16.90 -3.37
CA THR A 185 4.02 15.59 -2.83
C THR A 185 3.68 14.64 -3.96
N ILE A 186 4.37 13.51 -4.03
CA ILE A 186 4.09 12.46 -5.01
C ILE A 186 3.39 11.28 -4.37
N TYR A 187 2.32 10.81 -5.00
CA TYR A 187 1.63 9.60 -4.57
C TYR A 187 1.85 8.46 -5.57
N PRO A 188 1.92 7.20 -5.12
CA PRO A 188 2.17 6.06 -6.00
C PRO A 188 1.18 5.94 -7.16
N ILE A 189 -0.08 6.38 -6.99
CA ILE A 189 -1.09 6.34 -8.05
C ILE A 189 -0.68 7.14 -9.29
N TYR A 190 -0.01 8.28 -9.11
CA TYR A 190 0.43 9.10 -10.23
C TYR A 190 1.61 8.49 -10.96
N LEU A 191 2.53 7.84 -10.22
CA LEU A 191 3.59 7.05 -10.85
C LEU A 191 3.00 5.90 -11.65
N LYS A 192 2.05 5.16 -11.07
CA LYS A 192 1.34 4.06 -11.75
C LYS A 192 0.75 4.53 -13.06
N GLN A 193 0.00 5.63 -13.04
CA GLN A 193 -0.64 6.18 -14.24
C GLN A 193 0.38 6.58 -15.32
N VAL A 194 1.46 7.29 -14.97
CA VAL A 194 2.50 7.67 -15.95
C VAL A 194 3.24 6.45 -16.51
N LEU A 195 3.51 5.43 -15.68
CA LEU A 195 4.08 4.17 -16.17
C LEU A 195 3.13 3.43 -17.10
N HIS A 196 1.83 3.44 -16.82
CA HIS A 196 0.83 2.90 -17.75
C HIS A 196 0.85 3.66 -19.09
N ASP A 197 0.96 4.98 -19.12
CA ASP A 197 1.14 5.74 -20.38
C ASP A 197 2.38 5.26 -21.16
N PHE A 198 3.47 4.95 -20.46
CA PHE A 198 4.71 4.46 -21.06
C PHE A 198 4.57 3.02 -21.59
N LEU A 199 3.77 2.18 -20.94
CA LEU A 199 3.40 0.87 -21.46
C LEU A 199 2.55 0.99 -22.73
N HIS A 200 1.51 1.83 -22.73
CA HIS A 200 0.62 2.03 -23.89
C HIS A 200 1.36 2.59 -25.11
N SER A 201 2.33 3.49 -24.88
CA SER A 201 3.18 4.04 -25.95
C SER A 201 4.32 3.11 -26.38
N GLY A 202 4.45 1.92 -25.78
CA GLY A 202 5.50 0.95 -26.09
C GLY A 202 6.91 1.36 -25.64
N LYS A 203 7.05 2.45 -24.88
CA LYS A 203 8.34 2.87 -24.29
C LYS A 203 8.85 1.85 -23.28
N MET A 204 7.94 1.22 -22.56
CA MET A 204 8.25 0.20 -21.56
C MET A 204 7.43 -1.06 -21.79
N ILE A 205 7.89 -2.17 -21.21
CA ILE A 205 7.13 -3.41 -21.13
C ILE A 205 7.06 -3.86 -19.67
N LEU A 206 5.98 -4.58 -19.35
CA LEU A 206 5.76 -5.18 -18.04
C LEU A 206 6.19 -6.64 -18.08
N LYS A 207 6.93 -7.09 -17.07
CA LYS A 207 7.28 -8.50 -16.87
C LYS A 207 6.95 -8.92 -15.45
N THR A 208 6.31 -10.08 -15.30
CA THR A 208 6.07 -10.68 -14.00
C THR A 208 7.15 -11.70 -13.69
N THR A 209 7.68 -11.70 -12.49
CA THR A 209 8.64 -12.70 -11.99
C THR A 209 8.27 -13.00 -10.55
N ASN A 210 8.01 -14.28 -10.24
CA ASN A 210 7.51 -14.73 -8.93
C ASN A 210 6.28 -13.95 -8.43
N GLY A 211 5.32 -13.70 -9.32
CA GLY A 211 4.11 -12.94 -8.98
C GLY A 211 4.31 -11.43 -8.73
N VAL A 212 5.53 -10.90 -8.93
CA VAL A 212 5.85 -9.47 -8.81
C VAL A 212 6.05 -8.86 -10.19
N MET A 213 5.34 -7.77 -10.45
CA MET A 213 5.45 -6.97 -11.66
C MET A 213 6.73 -6.13 -11.66
N HIS A 214 7.39 -6.06 -12.82
CA HIS A 214 8.59 -5.28 -13.05
C HIS A 214 8.50 -4.55 -14.38
N PHE A 215 9.05 -3.35 -14.43
CA PHE A 215 9.13 -2.53 -15.63
C PHE A 215 10.53 -2.60 -16.23
N ILE A 216 10.61 -2.72 -17.55
CA ILE A 216 11.86 -2.72 -18.32
C ILE A 216 11.64 -1.93 -19.62
N LEU A 217 12.71 -1.38 -20.17
CA LEU A 217 12.64 -0.63 -21.41
C LEU A 217 12.18 -1.51 -22.59
N GLY A 218 11.32 -0.97 -23.46
CA GLY A 218 10.84 -1.67 -24.64
C GLY A 218 11.91 -1.79 -25.72
N LYS A 219 12.07 -2.96 -26.34
CA LYS A 219 13.05 -3.19 -27.41
C LYS A 219 12.83 -2.26 -28.61
N ALA A 220 11.59 -2.09 -29.05
CA ALA A 220 11.24 -1.20 -30.15
C ALA A 220 11.53 0.29 -29.85
N TYR A 221 11.60 0.68 -28.57
CA TYR A 221 12.00 2.03 -28.19
C TYR A 221 13.52 2.21 -28.25
N LEU A 222 14.28 1.19 -27.84
CA LEU A 222 15.74 1.16 -27.98
C LEU A 222 16.19 1.28 -29.44
N GLU A 223 15.55 0.53 -30.33
CA GLU A 223 15.85 0.54 -31.78
C GLU A 223 15.59 1.91 -32.43
N LYS A 224 14.58 2.66 -31.96
CA LYS A 224 14.27 4.02 -32.43
C LYS A 224 15.20 5.10 -31.89
N GLN A 225 15.99 4.84 -30.85
CA GLN A 225 16.98 5.79 -30.32
C GLN A 225 18.39 5.61 -30.92
N GLN A 226 18.61 4.54 -31.68
CA GLN A 226 19.88 4.26 -32.36
C GLN A 226 19.88 4.72 -33.84
N LEU A 227 18.75 5.28 -34.30
CA LEU A 227 18.54 5.93 -35.60
C LEU A 227 18.44 7.44 -35.41
#